data_AF-W1XWZ9-F1
#
_entry.id   AF-W1XWZ9-F1
#
_cell.length_a   1.000
_cell.length_b   1.000
_cell.length_c   1.000
_cell.angle_alpha   90.00
_cell.angle_beta   90.00
_cell.angle_gamma   90.00
#
_symmetry.space_group_name_H-M   'P 1'
#
loop_
_entity.id
_entity.type
_entity.pdbx_description
1 polymer ?
#
loop_
_entity_poly.entity_id
_entity_poly.type
_entity_poly.pdbx_seq_one_letter_code
_entity_poly.pdbx_strand_id
1 'polypeptide(L)'
;YTNSNAFRINGSDQVLYLVDGINMGAAGVNPPMTILKDMSSIDRIEVQRGAGSTLYGSGAIGGVVNVITAKPDQGVQTNLRVMGGS
;
A
#
# COMPACT_ATOMS: atom_id res chain seq x y z
N TYR A 1 -1.17 -18.55 7.65
CA TYR A 1 -1.28 -17.51 8.68
C TYR A 1 -1.84 -16.25 8.04
N THR A 2 -3.14 -16.00 8.18
CA THR A 2 -3.76 -14.73 7.78
C THR A 2 -3.82 -13.88 9.03
N ASN A 3 -2.84 -12.97 9.22
CA ASN A 3 -2.92 -12.01 10.31
C ASN A 3 -4.02 -11.00 9.97
N SER A 4 -5.16 -11.08 10.66
CA SER A 4 -6.30 -10.18 10.53
C SER A 4 -6.12 -8.94 11.40
N ASN A 5 -5.06 -8.16 11.15
CA ASN A 5 -4.94 -6.82 11.70
C ASN A 5 -5.63 -5.84 10.75
N ALA A 6 -6.81 -5.37 11.14
CA ALA A 6 -7.52 -4.34 10.38
C ALA A 6 -6.74 -3.01 10.44
N PHE A 7 -6.24 -2.54 9.30
CA PHE A 7 -5.67 -1.21 9.16
C PHE A 7 -6.81 -0.19 9.08
N ARG A 8 -6.76 0.84 9.93
CA ARG A 8 -7.82 1.84 10.05
C ARG A 8 -7.28 3.23 9.78
N ILE A 9 -8.06 4.04 9.08
CA ILE A 9 -7.83 5.48 8.94
C ILE A 9 -9.01 6.19 9.60
N ASN A 10 -8.73 7.10 10.54
CA ASN A 10 -9.74 7.85 11.30
C ASN A 10 -10.82 6.96 11.95
N GLY A 11 -10.43 5.76 12.42
CA GLY A 11 -11.34 4.80 13.07
C GLY A 11 -12.17 3.93 12.11
N SER A 12 -12.12 4.18 10.80
CA SER A 12 -12.78 3.34 9.79
C SER A 12 -11.80 2.31 9.21
N ASP A 13 -12.25 1.07 9.06
CA ASP A 13 -11.56 -0.02 8.35
C ASP A 13 -11.91 -0.09 6.86
N GLN A 14 -12.78 0.81 6.38
CA GLN A 14 -13.10 0.97 4.96
C GLN A 14 -12.01 1.79 4.27
N VAL A 15 -10.85 1.18 4.15
CA VAL A 15 -9.69 1.73 3.46
C VAL A 15 -9.53 1.02 2.12
N LEU A 16 -9.49 1.80 1.05
CA LEU A 16 -9.21 1.28 -0.27
C LEU A 16 -7.71 1.16 -0.49
N TYR A 17 -7.26 0.01 -1.01
CA TYR A 17 -5.86 -0.22 -1.35
C TYR A 17 -5.65 -0.23 -2.85
N LEU A 18 -4.66 0.54 -3.29
CA LEU A 18 -4.24 0.65 -4.67
C LEU A 18 -2.77 0.23 -4.81
N VAL A 19 -2.42 -0.35 -5.96
CA VAL A 19 -1.03 -0.52 -6.41
C VAL A 19 -0.91 0.21 -7.74
N ASP A 20 -0.04 1.22 -7.80
CA ASP A 20 0.11 2.08 -8.97
C ASP A 20 -1.23 2.63 -9.49
N GLY A 21 -2.15 2.94 -8.57
CA GLY A 21 -3.51 3.41 -8.87
C GLY A 21 -4.54 2.32 -9.19
N ILE A 22 -4.14 1.05 -9.29
CA ILE A 22 -5.04 -0.08 -9.59
C ILE A 22 -5.67 -0.61 -8.30
N ASN A 23 -7.00 -0.74 -8.29
CA ASN A 23 -7.76 -1.24 -7.14
C ASN A 23 -7.52 -2.73 -6.90
N MET A 24 -6.85 -3.04 -5.79
CA MET A 24 -6.50 -4.42 -5.42
C MET A 24 -7.69 -5.22 -4.84
N GLY A 25 -8.66 -4.54 -4.23
CA GLY A 25 -9.87 -5.17 -3.70
C GLY A 25 -10.80 -5.69 -4.80
N ALA A 26 -10.85 -4.99 -5.94
CA ALA A 26 -11.58 -5.46 -7.12
C ALA A 26 -10.96 -6.72 -7.74
N ALA A 27 -9.66 -6.94 -7.52
CA ALA A 27 -8.94 -8.13 -7.97
C ALA A 27 -9.05 -9.33 -7.00
N GLY A 28 -9.85 -9.23 -5.92
CA GLY A 28 -9.97 -10.27 -4.90
C GLY A 28 -8.72 -10.48 -4.04
N VAL A 29 -7.76 -9.54 -4.12
CA VAL A 29 -6.51 -9.60 -3.36
C VAL A 29 -6.75 -8.97 -2.00
N ASN A 30 -6.34 -9.65 -0.93
CA ASN A 30 -6.36 -9.09 0.43
C ASN A 30 -5.08 -8.24 0.63
N PRO A 31 -5.13 -6.91 0.44
CA PRO A 31 -3.95 -6.14 0.05
C PRO A 31 -2.89 -5.89 1.14
N PRO A 32 -3.19 -5.78 2.45
CA PRO A 32 -2.24 -5.16 3.36
C PRO A 32 -0.99 -6.01 3.65
N MET A 33 -0.93 -7.30 3.31
CA MET A 33 0.22 -8.14 3.70
C MET A 33 1.12 -8.62 2.56
N THR A 34 0.60 -8.87 1.37
CA THR A 34 1.45 -9.43 0.29
C THR A 34 2.34 -8.35 -0.31
N ILE A 35 1.79 -7.15 -0.52
CA ILE A 35 2.50 -6.05 -1.19
C ILE A 35 3.55 -5.45 -0.25
N LEU A 36 3.27 -5.41 1.06
CA LEU A 36 4.21 -4.88 2.06
C LEU A 36 5.31 -5.88 2.48
N LYS A 37 5.35 -7.09 1.90
CA LYS A 37 6.34 -8.11 2.28
C LYS A 37 7.75 -7.75 1.78
N ASP A 38 7.83 -7.04 0.66
CA ASP A 38 9.09 -6.61 0.07
C ASP A 38 9.12 -5.09 -0.09
N MET A 39 9.68 -4.43 0.93
CA MET A 39 9.87 -2.97 0.93
C MET A 39 10.89 -2.50 -0.11
N SER A 40 11.75 -3.39 -0.65
CA SER A 40 12.73 -2.99 -1.66
C SER A 40 12.10 -2.71 -3.03
N SER A 41 10.93 -3.32 -3.27
CA SER A 41 10.15 -3.17 -4.50
C SER A 41 9.17 -1.99 -4.44
N ILE A 42 9.16 -1.21 -3.36
CA ILE A 42 8.26 -0.07 -3.14
C ILE A 42 9.08 1.22 -3.14
N ASP A 43 8.63 2.19 -3.95
CA ASP A 43 9.20 3.54 -3.94
C ASP A 43 8.63 4.35 -2.77
N ARG A 44 7.29 4.40 -2.67
CA ARG A 44 6.60 5.10 -1.58
C ARG A 44 5.18 4.60 -1.38
N ILE A 45 4.60 4.96 -0.23
CA ILE A 45 3.20 4.70 0.11
C ILE A 45 2.51 6.05 0.32
N GLU A 46 1.45 6.30 -0.45
CA GLU A 46 0.64 7.50 -0.36
C GLU A 46 -0.64 7.20 0.43
N VAL A 47 -0.92 8.00 1.46
CA VAL A 47 -2.11 7.83 2.31
C VAL A 47 -2.98 9.07 2.23
N GLN A 48 -4.12 8.96 1.56
CA GLN A 48 -5.14 9.98 1.50
C GLN A 48 -6.21 9.68 2.55
N ARG A 49 -6.35 10.57 3.53
CA ARG A 49 -7.31 10.43 4.63
C ARG A 49 -8.61 11.15 4.28
N GLY A 50 -9.76 10.55 4.60
CA GLY A 50 -11.07 11.20 4.40
C GLY A 50 -11.71 10.84 3.06
N ALA A 51 -12.30 11.83 2.37
CA ALA A 51 -13.28 11.67 1.27
C ALA A 51 -12.77 11.02 -0.04
N GLY A 52 -11.96 9.96 0.03
CA GLY A 52 -11.67 9.10 -1.10
C GLY A 52 -12.93 8.46 -1.70
N SER A 53 -14.05 8.48 -0.97
CA SER A 53 -15.33 7.95 -1.43
C SER A 53 -15.92 8.67 -2.64
N THR A 54 -15.59 9.95 -2.86
CA THR A 54 -16.07 10.70 -4.04
C THR A 54 -15.36 10.27 -5.32
N LEU A 55 -14.08 9.89 -5.23
CA LEU A 55 -13.26 9.49 -6.38
C LEU A 55 -13.25 7.97 -6.60
N TYR A 56 -13.38 7.18 -5.53
CA TYR A 56 -13.19 5.73 -5.57
C TYR A 56 -14.36 4.90 -5.01
N GLY A 57 -15.43 5.54 -4.52
CA GLY A 57 -16.64 4.87 -4.04
C GLY A 57 -16.60 4.43 -2.57
N SER A 58 -17.63 3.70 -2.14
CA SER A 58 -17.90 3.38 -0.73
C SER A 58 -16.80 2.58 0.00
N GLY A 59 -15.84 1.99 -0.73
CA GLY A 59 -14.68 1.30 -0.16
C GLY A 59 -13.60 2.21 0.42
N ALA A 60 -13.69 3.54 0.23
CA ALA A 60 -12.69 4.52 0.63
C ALA A 60 -13.21 5.53 1.67
N ILE A 61 -14.07 5.09 2.60
CA ILE A 61 -14.66 5.95 3.65
C ILE A 61 -13.61 6.40 4.68
N GLY A 62 -12.74 5.49 5.12
CA GLY A 62 -11.59 5.86 5.94
C GLY A 62 -10.53 6.61 5.14
N GLY A 63 -10.33 6.20 3.88
CA GLY A 63 -9.40 6.83 2.95
C GLY A 63 -8.87 5.84 1.91
N VAL A 64 -7.77 6.23 1.28
CA VAL A 64 -7.08 5.47 0.24
C VAL A 64 -5.62 5.31 0.61
N VAL A 65 -5.10 4.10 0.47
CA VAL A 65 -3.67 3.78 0.54
C VAL A 65 -3.23 3.35 -0.84
N ASN A 66 -2.30 4.08 -1.44
CA ASN A 66 -1.74 3.76 -2.75
C ASN A 66 -0.26 3.41 -2.61
N VAL A 67 0.11 2.19 -2.97
CA VAL A 67 1.51 1.75 -3.02
C VAL A 67 2.06 2.05 -4.41
N ILE A 68 3.14 2.81 -4.46
CA ILE A 68 3.87 3.10 -5.70
C ILE A 68 5.05 2.15 -5.80
N THR A 69 5.09 1.36 -6.87
CA THR A 69 6.19 0.40 -7.08
C THR A 69 7.47 1.10 -7.51
N ALA A 70 8.61 0.53 -7.09
CA ALA A 70 9.92 1.00 -7.52
C ALA A 70 10.05 0.82 -9.05
N LYS A 71 10.51 1.87 -9.72
CA LYS A 71 10.81 1.81 -11.15
C LYS A 71 12.22 1.26 -11.35
N PRO A 72 12.47 0.54 -12.45
CA PRO A 72 13.81 0.13 -12.80
C PRO A 72 14.69 1.36 -13.02
N ASP A 73 15.86 1.35 -12.38
CA ASP A 73 16.88 2.36 -12.61
C ASP A 73 17.40 2.29 -14.06
N GLN A 74 17.72 3.45 -14.61
CA GLN A 74 18.41 3.52 -15.90
C GLN A 74 19.88 3.14 -15.68
N GLY A 75 20.27 1.95 -16.15
CA GLY A 75 21.62 1.40 -15.97
C GLY A 75 21.76 0.48 -14.75
N VAL A 76 22.98 -0.03 -14.54
CA VAL A 76 23.26 -0.94 -13.41
C VAL A 76 23.48 -0.11 -12.14
N GLN A 77 22.54 -0.19 -11.20
CA GLN A 77 22.71 0.37 -9.85
C GLN A 77 22.79 -0.76 -8.81
N THR A 78 23.66 -0.60 -7.82
CA THR A 78 23.84 -1.55 -6.71
C THR A 78 23.78 -0.80 -5.39
N ASN A 79 22.78 -1.12 -4.57
CA ASN A 79 22.57 -0.51 -3.26
C ASN A 79 23.05 -1.47 -2.17
N LEU A 80 24.02 -1.05 -1.36
CA LEU A 80 24.52 -1.81 -0.20
C LEU A 80 24.04 -1.16 1.10
N ARG A 81 23.37 -1.93 1.97
CA ARG A 81 22.94 -1.49 3.30
C ARG A 81 23.51 -2.43 4.36
N VAL A 82 24.11 -1.86 5.40
CA VAL A 82 24.58 -2.59 6.58
C VAL A 82 23.72 -2.15 7.76
N MET A 83 23.10 -3.10 8.44
CA MET A 83 22.23 -2.86 9.60
C MET A 83 22.69 -3.75 10.76
N GLY A 84 22.74 -3.19 11.97
CA GLY A 84 22.95 -3.93 13.21
C GLY A 84 21.76 -3.68 14.14
N GLY A 85 21.12 -4.75 14.61
CA GLY A 85 20.05 -4.70 15.60
C GLY A 85 20.59 -4.91 17.01
N SER A 86 19.83 -4.48 18.02
CA SER A 86 20.07 -4.80 19.43
C SER A 86 19.68 -6.22 19.79
#